data_AF-A0A1R1I3E3-F1
#
_entry.id   AF-A0A1R1I3E3-F1
#
_cell.length_a   1.000
_cell.length_b   1.000
_cell.length_c   1.000
_cell.angle_alpha   90.00
_cell.angle_beta   90.00
_cell.angle_gamma   90.00
#
_symmetry.space_group_name_H-M   'P 1'
#
loop_
_entity.id
_entity.type
_entity.pdbx_description
1 polymer ?
#
loop_
_entity_poly.entity_id
_entity_poly.type
_entity_poly.pdbx_seq_one_letter_code
_entity_poly.pdbx_strand_id
1 'polypeptide(L)'
;MLKIVTSVIARDLKLAMRRQADIVSALFFFVIVVSLFPLGIGPEVDLLRQLAPGVLWVAALLATMLSLPRLFADDYRDGTLEQLALSPHPLGLIVTGKVIAHWLVSGLPLALIAPILGIQFDLSGEALLVLTGAILLGTPALSGIGAIGAALTLGLRGGGVLLSLLVLPLYIPVLIFGAGAVDATVSGLGGEGHLSLLTAMTFAAIGFAPWASAAALKIALE
;
A
#
# COMPACT_ATOMS: atom_id res chain seq x y z
N MET A 1 18.18 16.92 9.45
CA MET A 1 16.90 16.61 8.77
C MET A 1 16.70 15.12 8.59
N LEU A 2 17.56 14.37 7.88
CA LEU A 2 17.38 12.91 7.67
C LEU A 2 17.24 12.06 8.94
N LYS A 3 17.86 12.48 10.05
CA LYS A 3 17.78 11.77 11.35
C LYS A 3 16.33 11.60 11.84
N ILE A 4 15.45 12.60 11.64
CA ILE A 4 14.05 12.49 12.11
C ILE A 4 13.30 11.39 11.35
N VAL A 5 13.51 11.29 10.04
CA VAL A 5 12.88 10.28 9.19
C VAL A 5 13.27 8.89 9.66
N THR A 6 14.57 8.64 9.86
CA THR A 6 15.06 7.35 10.35
C THR A 6 14.59 7.02 11.75
N SER A 7 14.47 8.03 12.64
CA SER A 7 13.96 7.83 14.00
C SER A 7 12.47 7.47 14.00
N VAL A 8 11.67 8.13 13.16
CA VAL A 8 10.24 7.82 12.99
C VAL A 8 10.07 6.41 12.42
N ILE A 9 10.85 6.05 11.39
CA ILE A 9 10.82 4.70 10.82
C ILE A 9 11.15 3.66 11.89
N ALA A 10 12.26 3.83 12.62
CA ALA A 10 12.67 2.89 13.66
C ALA A 10 11.64 2.76 14.78
N ARG A 11 11.02 3.88 15.20
CA ARG A 11 9.92 3.89 16.18
C ARG A 11 8.73 3.08 15.66
N ASP A 12 8.23 3.41 14.48
CA ASP A 12 7.00 2.84 13.95
C ASP A 12 7.18 1.35 13.59
N LEU A 13 8.35 0.94 13.08
CA LEU A 13 8.70 -0.47 12.92
C LEU A 13 8.72 -1.22 14.26
N LYS A 14 9.28 -0.62 15.31
CA LYS A 14 9.28 -1.22 16.66
C LYS A 14 7.87 -1.35 17.23
N LEU A 15 6.99 -0.38 16.99
CA LEU A 15 5.58 -0.44 17.37
C LEU A 15 4.83 -1.54 16.59
N ALA A 16 5.06 -1.64 15.28
CA ALA A 16 4.48 -2.67 14.43
C ALA A 16 4.91 -4.08 14.88
N MET A 17 6.19 -4.26 15.24
CA MET A 17 6.71 -5.52 15.79
C MET A 17 6.11 -5.88 17.15
N ARG A 18 5.56 -4.92 17.90
CA ARG A 18 4.81 -5.19 19.13
C ARG A 18 3.34 -5.53 18.86
N ARG A 19 2.84 -5.25 17.66
CA ARG A 19 1.47 -5.48 17.21
C ARG A 19 1.44 -6.42 16.00
N GLN A 20 2.14 -7.55 16.13
CA GLN A 20 2.29 -8.52 15.04
C GLN A 20 0.95 -9.02 14.51
N ALA A 21 -0.08 -9.08 15.37
CA ALA A 21 -1.43 -9.47 14.97
C ALA A 21 -1.94 -8.67 13.76
N ASP A 22 -1.67 -7.36 13.68
CA ASP A 22 -2.16 -6.52 12.59
C ASP A 22 -1.46 -6.84 11.25
N ILE A 23 -0.14 -7.04 11.32
CA ILE A 23 0.69 -7.41 10.17
C ILE A 23 0.23 -8.78 9.65
N VAL A 24 0.10 -9.73 10.57
CA VAL A 24 -0.34 -11.09 10.27
C VAL A 24 -1.75 -11.06 9.68
N SER A 25 -2.68 -10.27 10.23
CA SER A 25 -4.04 -10.15 9.68
C SER A 25 -4.04 -9.65 8.24
N ALA A 26 -3.27 -8.60 7.91
CA ALA A 26 -3.22 -8.08 6.53
C ALA A 26 -2.59 -9.10 5.56
N LEU A 27 -1.53 -9.80 5.99
CA LEU A 27 -0.88 -10.82 5.18
C LEU A 27 -1.77 -12.05 4.97
N PHE A 28 -2.41 -12.55 6.03
CA PHE A 28 -3.36 -13.66 5.92
C PHE A 28 -4.57 -13.28 5.07
N PHE A 29 -5.08 -12.05 5.20
CA PHE A 29 -6.15 -11.57 4.33
C PHE A 29 -5.73 -11.63 2.86
N PHE A 30 -4.53 -11.15 2.52
CA PHE A 30 -4.00 -11.24 1.17
C PHE A 30 -3.91 -12.69 0.67
N VAL A 31 -3.30 -13.58 1.46
CA VAL A 31 -3.17 -15.01 1.13
C VAL A 31 -4.54 -15.66 0.93
N ILE A 32 -5.48 -15.45 1.87
CA ILE A 32 -6.81 -16.06 1.82
C ILE A 32 -7.57 -15.57 0.59
N VAL A 33 -7.63 -14.24 0.36
CA VAL A 33 -8.34 -13.70 -0.80
C VAL A 33 -7.78 -14.29 -2.08
N VAL A 34 -6.46 -14.24 -2.27
CA VAL A 34 -5.84 -14.72 -3.51
C VAL A 34 -6.03 -16.23 -3.71
N SER A 35 -5.89 -17.04 -2.65
CA SER A 35 -6.08 -18.50 -2.74
C SER A 35 -7.54 -18.94 -2.92
N LEU A 36 -8.52 -18.14 -2.49
CA LEU A 36 -9.93 -18.46 -2.69
C LEU A 36 -10.38 -18.35 -4.15
N PHE A 37 -9.73 -17.52 -4.97
CA PHE A 37 -10.12 -17.34 -6.38
C PHE A 37 -9.96 -18.62 -7.21
N PRO A 38 -8.78 -19.29 -7.24
CA PRO A 38 -8.64 -20.56 -7.96
C PRO A 38 -9.61 -21.65 -7.48
N LEU A 39 -9.86 -21.70 -6.16
CA LEU A 39 -10.81 -22.66 -5.57
C LEU A 39 -12.26 -22.37 -5.95
N GLY A 40 -12.64 -21.09 -6.08
CA GLY A 40 -14.01 -20.68 -6.41
C GLY A 40 -14.35 -20.76 -7.90
N ILE A 41 -13.36 -20.54 -8.77
CA ILE A 41 -13.56 -20.53 -10.23
C ILE A 41 -13.36 -21.92 -10.83
N GLY A 42 -12.40 -22.68 -10.32
CA GLY A 42 -12.04 -24.00 -10.85
C GLY A 42 -10.69 -23.99 -11.59
N PRO A 43 -10.23 -25.17 -12.05
CA PRO A 43 -8.85 -25.39 -12.50
C PRO A 43 -8.60 -25.00 -13.98
N GLU A 44 -9.39 -24.10 -14.56
CA GLU A 44 -9.20 -23.65 -15.95
C GLU A 44 -8.00 -22.68 -16.03
N VAL A 45 -6.86 -23.21 -16.47
CA VAL A 45 -5.55 -22.53 -16.43
C VAL A 45 -5.57 -21.19 -17.17
N ASP A 46 -6.12 -21.13 -18.37
CA ASP A 46 -6.12 -19.89 -19.17
C ASP A 46 -6.98 -18.80 -18.52
N LEU A 47 -8.10 -19.17 -17.92
CA LEU A 47 -8.93 -18.24 -17.15
C LEU A 47 -8.22 -17.75 -15.90
N LEU A 48 -7.54 -18.62 -15.17
CA LEU A 48 -6.77 -18.23 -13.98
C LEU A 48 -5.64 -17.26 -14.33
N ARG A 49 -4.87 -17.54 -15.40
CA ARG A 49 -3.80 -16.64 -15.86
C ARG A 49 -4.31 -15.24 -16.21
N GLN A 50 -5.46 -15.15 -16.87
CA GLN A 50 -6.09 -13.85 -17.22
C GLN A 50 -6.56 -13.07 -15.98
N LEU A 51 -7.04 -13.76 -14.95
CA LEU A 51 -7.54 -13.12 -13.74
C LEU A 51 -6.44 -12.75 -12.74
N ALA A 52 -5.29 -13.44 -12.79
CA ALA A 52 -4.22 -13.30 -11.82
C ALA A 52 -3.78 -11.83 -11.57
N PRO A 53 -3.52 -11.00 -12.60
CA PRO A 53 -3.10 -9.62 -12.41
C PRO A 53 -4.11 -8.82 -11.57
N GLY A 54 -5.39 -8.92 -11.91
CA GLY A 54 -6.46 -8.22 -11.22
C GLY A 54 -6.64 -8.71 -9.79
N VAL A 55 -6.69 -10.03 -9.59
CA VAL A 55 -6.90 -10.64 -8.27
C VAL A 55 -5.76 -10.28 -7.31
N LEU A 56 -4.51 -10.42 -7.73
CA LEU A 56 -3.35 -10.11 -6.89
C LEU A 56 -3.30 -8.61 -6.53
N TRP A 57 -3.59 -7.72 -7.46
CA TRP A 57 -3.59 -6.27 -7.19
C TRP A 57 -4.75 -5.81 -6.30
N VAL A 58 -5.96 -6.31 -6.55
CA VAL A 58 -7.13 -6.00 -5.71
C VAL A 58 -6.92 -6.53 -4.30
N ALA A 59 -6.41 -7.76 -4.15
CA ALA A 59 -6.12 -8.33 -2.84
C ALA A 59 -5.03 -7.54 -2.10
N ALA A 60 -3.95 -7.12 -2.79
CA ALA A 60 -2.89 -6.31 -2.21
C ALA A 60 -3.38 -4.93 -1.76
N LEU A 61 -4.25 -4.30 -2.55
CA LEU A 61 -4.92 -3.04 -2.19
C LEU A 61 -5.76 -3.22 -0.93
N LEU A 62 -6.64 -4.22 -0.92
CA LEU A 62 -7.54 -4.46 0.22
C LEU A 62 -6.75 -4.78 1.49
N ALA A 63 -5.68 -5.58 1.39
CA ALA A 63 -4.76 -5.82 2.50
C ALA A 63 -4.10 -4.53 3.01
N THR A 64 -3.68 -3.65 2.10
CA THR A 64 -3.11 -2.33 2.45
C THR A 64 -4.15 -1.43 3.14
N MET A 65 -5.42 -1.52 2.75
CA MET A 65 -6.51 -0.75 3.38
C MET A 65 -6.80 -1.17 4.82
N LEU A 66 -6.46 -2.40 5.23
CA LEU A 66 -6.64 -2.85 6.61
C LEU A 66 -5.69 -2.16 7.60
N SER A 67 -4.48 -1.80 7.15
CA SER A 67 -3.46 -1.15 7.99
C SER A 67 -3.55 0.38 8.01
N LEU A 68 -4.05 0.98 6.92
CA LEU A 68 -4.06 2.43 6.71
C LEU A 68 -4.75 3.28 7.79
N PRO A 69 -5.93 2.90 8.34
CA PRO A 69 -6.63 3.71 9.33
C PRO A 69 -5.81 4.03 10.58
N ARG A 70 -4.82 3.19 10.90
CA ARG A 70 -4.01 3.32 12.13
C ARG A 70 -2.80 4.21 11.96
N LEU A 71 -2.44 4.56 10.71
CA LEU A 71 -1.20 5.28 10.37
C LEU A 71 -0.97 6.54 11.20
N PHE A 72 -2.04 7.30 11.44
CA PHE A 72 -2.05 8.49 12.29
C PHE A 72 -3.00 8.38 13.49
N ALA A 73 -4.06 7.57 13.40
CA ALA A 73 -5.08 7.49 14.45
C ALA A 73 -4.54 6.97 15.78
N ASP A 74 -3.53 6.10 15.76
CA ASP A 74 -2.96 5.58 17.00
C ASP A 74 -2.18 6.66 17.77
N ASP A 75 -1.34 7.41 17.06
CA ASP A 75 -0.58 8.53 17.62
C ASP A 75 -1.50 9.71 17.99
N TYR A 76 -2.61 9.89 17.28
CA TYR A 76 -3.62 10.91 17.64
C TYR A 76 -4.35 10.55 18.94
N ARG A 77 -4.67 9.25 19.14
CA ARG A 77 -5.39 8.80 20.34
C ARG A 77 -4.56 8.91 21.63
N ASP A 78 -3.23 8.76 21.55
CA ASP A 78 -2.34 8.83 22.72
C ASP A 78 -1.64 10.18 22.88
N GLY A 79 -1.94 11.16 22.03
CA GLY A 79 -1.37 12.51 22.09
C GLY A 79 0.03 12.63 21.46
N THR A 80 0.60 11.55 20.92
CA THR A 80 1.94 11.59 20.32
C THR A 80 1.95 12.42 19.03
N LEU A 81 0.86 12.43 18.27
CA LEU A 81 0.80 13.15 17.00
C LEU A 81 0.92 14.66 17.19
N GLU A 82 0.30 15.18 18.24
CA GLU A 82 0.36 16.57 18.69
C GLU A 82 1.79 16.94 19.08
N GLN A 83 2.46 16.07 19.85
CA GLN A 83 3.87 16.27 20.22
C GLN A 83 4.79 16.27 19.00
N LEU A 84 4.53 15.41 18.02
CA LEU A 84 5.26 15.36 16.76
C LEU A 84 5.03 16.64 15.92
N ALA A 85 3.79 17.14 15.89
CA ALA A 85 3.42 18.36 15.18
C ALA A 85 4.04 19.63 15.80
N LEU A 86 4.22 19.65 17.13
CA LEU A 86 4.89 20.74 17.86
C LEU A 86 6.42 20.64 17.83
N SER A 87 6.98 19.54 17.32
CA SER A 87 8.43 19.36 17.23
C SER A 87 9.07 20.38 16.28
N PRO A 88 10.38 20.69 16.41
CA PRO A 88 11.05 21.67 15.53
C PRO A 88 11.26 21.16 14.09
N HIS A 89 10.74 19.97 13.76
CA HIS A 89 10.92 19.35 12.45
C HIS A 89 9.69 19.57 11.56
N PRO A 90 9.88 19.79 10.24
CA PRO A 90 8.77 19.86 9.31
C PRO A 90 7.92 18.58 9.35
N LEU A 91 6.60 18.74 9.54
CA LEU A 91 5.65 17.63 9.64
C LEU A 91 5.68 16.70 8.41
N GLY A 92 5.97 17.24 7.22
CA GLY A 92 6.15 16.43 6.01
C GLY A 92 7.28 15.39 6.12
N LEU A 93 8.37 15.68 6.86
CA LEU A 93 9.43 14.69 7.10
C LEU A 93 8.96 13.58 8.04
N ILE A 94 8.14 13.92 9.02
CA ILE A 94 7.54 12.95 9.95
C ILE A 94 6.59 12.03 9.16
N VAL A 95 5.70 12.60 8.34
CA VAL A 95 4.82 11.83 7.46
C VAL A 95 5.62 10.92 6.53
N THR A 96 6.70 11.42 5.93
CA THR A 96 7.57 10.61 5.07
C THR A 96 8.07 9.36 5.82
N GLY A 97 8.55 9.52 7.05
CA GLY A 97 8.97 8.40 7.89
C GLY A 97 7.84 7.41 8.16
N LYS A 98 6.63 7.89 8.45
CA LYS A 98 5.44 7.05 8.69
C LYS A 98 5.01 6.28 7.45
N VAL A 99 4.98 6.92 6.27
CA VAL A 99 4.64 6.29 4.99
C VAL A 99 5.64 5.19 4.65
N ILE A 100 6.94 5.44 4.86
CA ILE A 100 7.98 4.43 4.65
C ILE A 100 7.80 3.26 5.63
N ALA A 101 7.58 3.53 6.92
CA ALA A 101 7.34 2.50 7.91
C ALA A 101 6.10 1.64 7.56
N HIS A 102 5.02 2.28 7.13
CA HIS A 102 3.81 1.60 6.66
C HIS A 102 4.10 0.69 5.47
N TRP A 103 4.80 1.19 4.46
CA TRP A 103 5.17 0.39 3.29
C TRP A 103 6.06 -0.80 3.65
N LEU A 104 7.05 -0.62 4.53
CA LEU A 104 7.93 -1.70 4.98
C LEU A 104 7.18 -2.79 5.76
N VAL A 105 6.12 -2.43 6.49
CA VAL A 105 5.33 -3.36 7.30
C VAL A 105 4.23 -4.06 6.49
N SER A 106 3.68 -3.39 5.49
CA SER A 106 2.55 -3.90 4.69
C SER A 106 2.98 -4.26 3.27
N GLY A 107 3.29 -3.25 2.45
CA GLY A 107 3.58 -3.39 1.02
C GLY A 107 4.76 -4.31 0.70
N LEU A 108 5.87 -4.20 1.43
CA LEU A 108 7.05 -5.03 1.19
C LEU A 108 6.77 -6.52 1.45
N PRO A 109 6.21 -6.93 2.61
CA PRO A 109 5.77 -8.30 2.83
C PRO A 109 4.79 -8.83 1.77
N LEU A 110 3.83 -8.00 1.34
CA LEU A 110 2.90 -8.37 0.25
C LEU A 110 3.64 -8.66 -1.06
N ALA A 111 4.58 -7.80 -1.45
CA ALA A 111 5.39 -7.99 -2.66
C ALA A 111 6.22 -9.28 -2.61
N LEU A 112 6.79 -9.60 -1.44
CA LEU A 112 7.60 -10.82 -1.25
C LEU A 112 6.76 -12.11 -1.29
N ILE A 113 5.51 -12.06 -0.84
CA ILE A 113 4.59 -13.21 -0.84
C ILE A 113 3.88 -13.37 -2.19
N ALA A 114 3.65 -12.28 -2.93
CA ALA A 114 2.97 -12.27 -4.23
C ALA A 114 3.46 -13.33 -5.24
N PRO A 115 4.78 -13.56 -5.46
CA PRO A 115 5.21 -14.56 -6.43
C PRO A 115 4.83 -15.98 -6.02
N ILE A 116 4.84 -16.29 -4.73
CA ILE A 116 4.41 -17.60 -4.21
C ILE A 116 2.92 -17.80 -4.51
N LEU A 117 2.10 -16.76 -4.32
CA LEU A 117 0.68 -16.84 -4.60
C LEU A 117 0.37 -16.85 -6.10
N GLY A 118 1.18 -16.17 -6.92
CA GLY A 118 1.05 -16.14 -8.37
C GLY A 118 1.25 -17.51 -9.04
N ILE A 119 2.01 -18.42 -8.41
CA ILE A 119 2.15 -19.81 -8.89
C ILE A 119 0.80 -20.54 -8.93
N GLN A 120 -0.13 -20.21 -8.04
CA GLN A 120 -1.48 -20.82 -8.02
C GLN A 120 -2.30 -20.48 -9.27
N PHE A 121 -1.91 -19.43 -10.01
CA PHE A 121 -2.54 -19.00 -11.26
C PHE A 121 -1.73 -19.43 -12.49
N ASP A 122 -0.72 -20.29 -12.31
CA ASP A 122 0.13 -20.80 -13.39
C ASP A 122 0.81 -19.67 -14.20
N LEU A 123 1.24 -18.61 -13.49
CA LEU A 123 2.02 -17.52 -14.09
C LEU A 123 3.44 -17.99 -14.44
N SER A 124 3.93 -17.58 -15.60
CA SER A 124 5.31 -17.82 -16.02
C SER A 124 6.29 -17.10 -15.09
N GLY A 125 7.55 -17.57 -15.05
CA GLY A 125 8.60 -16.94 -14.24
C GLY A 125 8.81 -15.45 -14.56
N GLU A 126 8.68 -15.07 -15.85
CA GLU A 126 8.74 -13.68 -16.27
C GLU A 126 7.56 -12.86 -15.73
N ALA A 127 6.33 -13.38 -15.85
CA ALA A 127 5.14 -12.71 -15.31
C ALA A 127 5.20 -12.58 -13.78
N LEU A 128 5.76 -13.56 -13.07
CA LEU A 128 5.99 -13.50 -11.63
C LEU A 128 6.99 -12.39 -11.25
N LEU A 129 8.09 -12.24 -12.00
CA LEU A 129 9.06 -11.16 -11.78
C LEU A 129 8.42 -9.79 -12.01
N VAL A 130 7.65 -9.65 -13.09
CA VAL A 130 6.92 -8.41 -13.39
C VAL A 130 5.88 -8.11 -12.31
N LEU A 131 5.14 -9.11 -11.84
CA LEU A 131 4.18 -8.98 -10.74
C LEU A 131 4.86 -8.49 -9.45
N THR A 132 5.93 -9.14 -9.03
CA THR A 132 6.69 -8.75 -7.83
C THR A 132 7.24 -7.33 -7.97
N GLY A 133 7.84 -7.01 -9.11
CA GLY A 133 8.35 -5.68 -9.41
C GLY A 133 7.24 -4.62 -9.39
N ALA A 134 6.11 -4.89 -10.03
CA ALA A 134 4.97 -3.99 -10.09
C ALA A 134 4.38 -3.73 -8.69
N ILE A 135 4.17 -4.77 -7.87
CA ILE A 135 3.66 -4.60 -6.50
C ILE A 135 4.68 -3.82 -5.64
N LEU A 136 5.97 -4.13 -5.76
CA LEU A 136 7.02 -3.43 -5.03
C LEU A 136 7.08 -1.95 -5.41
N LEU A 137 6.86 -1.62 -6.70
CA LEU A 137 6.87 -0.26 -7.21
C LEU A 137 5.58 0.50 -6.90
N GLY A 138 4.40 -0.12 -6.95
CA GLY A 138 3.14 0.60 -6.76
C GLY A 138 2.63 0.65 -5.33
N THR A 139 2.96 -0.32 -4.46
CA THR A 139 2.55 -0.27 -3.04
C THR A 139 3.09 0.93 -2.24
N PRO A 140 4.26 1.53 -2.54
CA PRO A 140 4.64 2.83 -1.99
C PRO A 140 3.68 3.96 -2.41
N ALA A 141 3.20 3.94 -3.65
CA ALA A 141 2.19 4.90 -4.13
C ALA A 141 0.89 4.74 -3.35
N LEU A 142 0.44 3.50 -3.13
CA LEU A 142 -0.73 3.21 -2.30
C LEU A 142 -0.52 3.72 -0.87
N SER A 143 0.64 3.48 -0.26
CA SER A 143 0.94 3.98 1.09
C SER A 143 0.93 5.51 1.16
N GLY A 144 1.48 6.20 0.15
CA GLY A 144 1.49 7.67 0.08
C GLY A 144 0.08 8.23 -0.09
N ILE A 145 -0.66 7.80 -1.11
CA ILE A 145 -2.03 8.26 -1.37
C ILE A 145 -2.95 7.90 -0.18
N GLY A 146 -2.80 6.71 0.39
CA GLY A 146 -3.53 6.27 1.58
C GLY A 146 -3.24 7.13 2.80
N ALA A 147 -2.02 7.64 2.95
CA ALA A 147 -1.68 8.57 4.02
C ALA A 147 -2.39 9.93 3.87
N ILE A 148 -2.67 10.38 2.65
CA ILE A 148 -3.48 11.59 2.43
C ILE A 148 -4.89 11.35 2.97
N GLY A 149 -5.50 10.22 2.59
CA GLY A 149 -6.83 9.85 3.08
C GLY A 149 -6.88 9.67 4.58
N ALA A 150 -5.93 8.94 5.17
CA ALA A 150 -5.85 8.73 6.61
C ALA A 150 -5.73 10.06 7.39
N ALA A 151 -4.97 11.02 6.87
CA ALA A 151 -4.86 12.35 7.46
C ALA A 151 -6.16 13.16 7.34
N LEU A 152 -6.80 13.16 6.16
CA LEU A 152 -8.05 13.91 5.92
C LEU A 152 -9.24 13.37 6.72
N THR A 153 -9.23 12.07 7.03
CA THR A 153 -10.31 11.41 7.78
C THR A 153 -10.01 11.25 9.28
N LEU A 154 -8.89 11.82 9.74
CA LEU A 154 -8.48 11.74 11.13
C LEU A 154 -9.54 12.40 12.03
N GLY A 155 -9.85 11.79 13.17
CA GLY A 155 -10.82 12.32 14.14
C GLY A 155 -12.30 12.15 13.76
N LEU A 156 -12.61 11.74 12.52
CA LEU A 156 -13.99 11.54 12.08
C LEU A 156 -14.60 10.23 12.59
N ARG A 157 -15.89 10.27 12.97
CA ARG A 157 -16.66 9.05 13.27
C ARG A 157 -16.79 8.21 11.99
N GLY A 158 -16.34 6.96 12.05
CA GLY A 158 -16.32 6.07 10.88
C GLY A 158 -15.21 6.39 9.87
N GLY A 159 -14.12 7.04 10.31
CA GLY A 159 -13.01 7.44 9.44
C GLY A 159 -12.46 6.36 8.50
N GLY A 160 -12.49 5.08 8.90
CA GLY A 160 -12.07 3.97 8.02
C GLY A 160 -12.93 3.80 6.75
N VAL A 161 -14.24 4.04 6.83
CA VAL A 161 -15.14 3.97 5.66
C VAL A 161 -14.92 5.19 4.76
N LEU A 162 -14.82 6.38 5.35
CA LEU A 162 -14.53 7.62 4.62
C LEU A 162 -13.18 7.56 3.91
N LEU A 163 -12.17 7.00 4.58
CA LEU A 163 -10.84 6.77 4.01
C LEU A 163 -10.96 5.93 2.76
N SER A 164 -11.72 4.83 2.85
CA SER A 164 -11.95 3.94 1.72
C SER A 164 -12.61 4.65 0.54
N LEU A 165 -13.69 5.38 0.80
CA LEU A 165 -14.44 6.11 -0.23
C LEU A 165 -13.58 7.18 -0.93
N LEU A 166 -12.73 7.88 -0.18
CA LEU A 166 -11.86 8.92 -0.71
C LEU A 166 -10.69 8.35 -1.53
N VAL A 167 -10.07 7.29 -1.03
CA VAL A 167 -8.80 6.78 -1.53
C VAL A 167 -8.97 5.80 -2.69
N LEU A 168 -10.04 5.01 -2.70
CA LEU A 168 -10.29 4.00 -3.73
C LEU A 168 -10.21 4.57 -5.16
N PRO A 169 -10.87 5.69 -5.52
CA PRO A 169 -10.76 6.28 -6.85
C PRO A 169 -9.32 6.66 -7.23
N LEU A 170 -8.53 7.12 -6.26
CA LEU A 170 -7.13 7.53 -6.47
C LEU A 170 -6.19 6.32 -6.61
N TYR A 171 -6.59 5.15 -6.11
CA TYR A 171 -5.84 3.90 -6.30
C TYR A 171 -6.07 3.27 -7.67
N ILE A 172 -7.21 3.51 -8.31
CA ILE A 172 -7.56 2.89 -9.60
C ILE A 172 -6.42 3.02 -10.63
N PRO A 173 -5.82 4.20 -10.87
CA PRO A 173 -4.73 4.31 -11.84
C PRO A 173 -3.51 3.46 -11.48
N VAL A 174 -3.15 3.34 -10.19
CA VAL A 174 -2.04 2.49 -9.73
C VAL A 174 -2.37 1.02 -10.01
N LEU A 175 -3.62 0.60 -9.79
CA LEU A 175 -4.07 -0.76 -10.11
C LEU A 175 -4.06 -1.03 -11.62
N ILE A 176 -4.50 -0.08 -12.44
CA ILE A 176 -4.55 -0.22 -13.89
C ILE A 176 -3.15 -0.48 -14.44
N PHE A 177 -2.19 0.37 -14.09
CA PHE A 177 -0.82 0.19 -14.58
C PHE A 177 -0.09 -0.97 -13.90
N GLY A 178 -0.39 -1.24 -12.63
CA GLY A 178 0.15 -2.39 -11.91
C GLY A 178 -0.28 -3.73 -12.49
N ALA A 179 -1.59 -3.95 -12.65
CA ALA A 179 -2.14 -5.17 -13.22
C ALA A 179 -1.86 -5.24 -14.72
N GLY A 180 -1.96 -4.11 -15.43
CA GLY A 180 -1.68 -4.03 -16.87
C GLY A 180 -0.24 -4.41 -17.23
N ALA A 181 0.73 -4.15 -16.36
CA ALA A 181 2.11 -4.61 -16.57
C ALA A 181 2.21 -6.15 -16.62
N VAL A 182 1.53 -6.83 -15.70
CA VAL A 182 1.52 -8.29 -15.63
C VAL A 182 0.71 -8.86 -16.79
N ASP A 183 -0.47 -8.30 -17.06
CA ASP A 183 -1.35 -8.71 -18.17
C ASP A 183 -0.66 -8.58 -19.54
N ALA A 184 0.02 -7.46 -19.80
CA ALA A 184 0.80 -7.27 -21.02
C ALA A 184 1.95 -8.27 -21.15
N THR A 185 2.56 -8.68 -20.03
CA THR A 185 3.63 -9.70 -20.02
C THR A 185 3.06 -11.09 -20.28
N VAL A 186 1.93 -11.44 -19.65
CA VAL A 186 1.22 -12.70 -19.90
C VAL A 186 0.77 -12.80 -21.36
N SER A 187 0.37 -11.68 -21.96
CA SER A 187 -0.05 -11.59 -23.37
C SER A 187 1.11 -11.48 -24.37
N GLY A 188 2.37 -11.46 -23.91
CA GLY A 188 3.56 -11.36 -24.78
C GLY A 188 3.80 -9.98 -25.41
N LEU A 189 3.11 -8.94 -24.93
CA LEU A 189 3.25 -7.55 -25.41
C LEU A 189 4.34 -6.75 -24.66
N GLY A 190 4.78 -7.26 -23.50
CA GLY A 190 5.81 -6.63 -22.66
C GLY A 190 5.24 -5.58 -21.68
N GLY A 191 5.65 -5.66 -20.41
CA GLY A 191 5.12 -4.84 -19.32
C GLY A 191 5.76 -3.45 -19.12
N GLU A 192 6.79 -3.10 -19.89
CA GLU A 192 7.67 -1.96 -19.60
C GLU A 192 6.96 -0.60 -19.61
N GLY A 193 6.04 -0.37 -20.56
CA GLY A 193 5.29 0.90 -20.64
C GLY A 193 4.41 1.12 -19.41
N HIS A 194 3.73 0.06 -18.95
CA HIS A 194 2.92 0.08 -17.74
C HIS A 194 3.79 0.29 -16.49
N LEU A 195 4.93 -0.40 -16.38
CA LEU A 195 5.88 -0.21 -15.28
C LEU A 195 6.46 1.21 -15.24
N SER A 196 6.72 1.81 -16.39
CA SER A 196 7.23 3.18 -16.48
C SER A 196 6.21 4.20 -15.95
N LEU A 197 4.94 4.06 -16.35
CA LEU A 197 3.85 4.91 -15.85
C LEU A 197 3.59 4.67 -14.36
N LEU A 198 3.58 3.41 -13.92
CA LEU A 198 3.46 3.05 -12.50
C LEU A 198 4.58 3.70 -11.68
N THR A 199 5.82 3.66 -12.16
CA THR A 199 6.97 4.27 -11.50
C THR A 199 6.84 5.78 -11.43
N ALA A 200 6.44 6.44 -12.51
CA ALA A 200 6.19 7.88 -12.54
C ALA A 200 5.11 8.28 -11.53
N MET A 201 4.03 7.51 -11.47
CA MET A 201 2.95 7.68 -10.49
C MET A 201 3.43 7.50 -9.06
N THR A 202 4.26 6.49 -8.80
CA THR A 202 4.86 6.27 -7.49
C THR A 202 5.71 7.45 -7.07
N PHE A 203 6.59 7.95 -7.95
CA PHE A 203 7.41 9.13 -7.66
C PHE A 203 6.56 10.38 -7.38
N ALA A 204 5.50 10.60 -8.15
CA ALA A 204 4.56 11.68 -7.89
C ALA A 204 3.88 11.51 -6.52
N ALA A 205 3.34 10.32 -6.23
CA ALA A 205 2.67 10.02 -4.97
C ALA A 205 3.59 10.22 -3.77
N ILE A 206 4.80 9.64 -3.76
CA ILE A 206 5.73 9.78 -2.64
C ILE A 206 6.29 11.21 -2.51
N GLY A 207 6.36 11.97 -3.61
CA GLY A 207 6.79 13.37 -3.60
C GLY A 207 5.74 14.31 -3.01
N PHE A 208 4.47 14.16 -3.40
CA PHE A 208 3.38 15.05 -2.99
C PHE A 208 2.67 14.62 -1.70
N ALA A 209 2.52 13.31 -1.46
CA ALA A 209 1.75 12.81 -0.32
C ALA A 209 2.22 13.34 1.04
N PRO A 210 3.53 13.41 1.36
CA PRO A 210 3.95 13.89 2.67
C PRO A 210 3.52 15.32 2.96
N TRP A 211 3.49 16.17 1.93
CA TRP A 211 3.05 17.56 2.04
C TRP A 211 1.54 17.67 2.19
N ALA A 212 0.79 16.96 1.35
CA ALA A 212 -0.67 16.94 1.40
C ALA A 212 -1.19 16.39 2.73
N SER A 213 -0.64 15.25 3.18
CA SER A 213 -0.93 14.68 4.49
C SER A 213 -0.54 15.61 5.62
N ALA A 214 0.63 16.27 5.57
CA ALA A 214 1.02 17.21 6.62
C ALA A 214 0.07 18.42 6.71
N ALA A 215 -0.43 18.94 5.58
CA ALA A 215 -1.44 19.99 5.59
C ALA A 215 -2.76 19.50 6.18
N ALA A 216 -3.22 18.31 5.78
CA ALA A 216 -4.44 17.69 6.32
C ALA A 216 -4.33 17.43 7.83
N LEU A 217 -3.18 16.94 8.30
CA LEU A 217 -2.92 16.71 9.73
C LEU A 217 -2.97 18.01 10.53
N LYS A 218 -2.42 19.11 10.01
CA LYS A 218 -2.51 20.41 10.71
C LYS A 218 -3.96 20.84 10.91
N ILE A 219 -4.78 20.74 9.86
CA ILE A 219 -6.21 21.07 9.91
C ILE A 219 -6.95 20.17 10.90
N ALA A 220 -6.58 18.88 10.99
CA ALA A 220 -7.22 17.94 11.89
C ALA A 220 -6.82 18.12 13.37
N LEU A 221 -5.69 18.80 13.65
CA LEU A 221 -5.19 19.08 14.99
C LEU A 221 -5.61 20.46 15.53
N GLU A 222 -6.22 21.30 14.69
CA GLU A 222 -6.85 22.58 15.05
C GLU A 222 -8.27 22.38 15.57
#